data_AF-A0AAT9LDG8-F1
#
_entry.id   AF-A0AAT9LDG8-F1
#
_cell.length_a   1.000
_cell.length_b   1.000
_cell.length_c   1.000
_cell.angle_alpha   90.00
_cell.angle_beta   90.00
_cell.angle_gamma   90.00
#
_symmetry.space_group_name_H-M   'P 1'
#
loop_
_entity.id
_entity.type
_entity.pdbx_description
1 polymer ?
#
loop_
_entity_poly.entity_id
_entity_poly.type
_entity_poly.pdbx_seq_one_letter_code
_entity_poly.pdbx_strand_id
1 'polypeptide(L)'
;MSAQPEKRLEDFAPLDQDAGEEIDFAKSLKKLEEIVKALESGELSLEESLKKFEEGIRLARQLEGILDRAERRIQEILGTEETASSDR
;
A
#
# COMPACT_ATOMS: atom_id res chain seq x y z
N MET A 1 -18.97 38.32 -4.12
CA MET A 1 -18.54 37.30 -3.13
C MET A 1 -19.12 35.99 -3.59
N SER A 2 -18.36 35.21 -4.35
CA SER A 2 -18.80 33.88 -4.79
C SER A 2 -18.28 32.89 -3.75
N ALA A 3 -19.20 32.33 -2.96
CA ALA A 3 -18.90 31.24 -2.06
C ALA A 3 -18.50 30.04 -2.91
N GLN A 4 -17.26 29.56 -2.72
CA GLN A 4 -16.86 28.27 -3.27
C GLN A 4 -17.61 27.18 -2.49
N PRO A 5 -18.08 26.11 -3.14
CA PRO A 5 -18.70 25.00 -2.44
C PRO A 5 -17.61 24.20 -1.73
N GLU A 6 -17.49 24.36 -0.42
CA GLU A 6 -16.66 23.51 0.42
C GLU A 6 -17.29 22.11 0.42
N LYS A 7 -16.71 21.18 -0.36
CA LYS A 7 -17.13 19.77 -0.36
C LYS A 7 -17.11 19.26 1.09
N ARG A 8 -18.21 18.68 1.56
CA ARG A 8 -18.35 18.27 2.96
C ARG A 8 -17.66 16.93 3.16
N LEU A 9 -17.11 16.68 4.35
CA LEU A 9 -16.44 15.42 4.70
C LEU A 9 -17.34 14.18 4.48
N GLU A 10 -18.66 14.39 4.42
CA GLU A 10 -19.70 13.39 4.18
C GLU A 10 -19.88 13.01 2.69
N ASP A 11 -19.39 13.84 1.76
CA ASP A 11 -19.50 13.61 0.31
C ASP A 11 -18.48 12.58 -0.20
N PHE A 12 -17.48 12.26 0.62
CA PHE A 12 -16.50 11.24 0.35
C PHE A 12 -17.10 9.89 0.74
N ALA A 13 -17.41 9.08 -0.28
CA ALA A 13 -17.90 7.71 -0.11
C ALA A 13 -17.02 6.93 0.90
N PRO A 14 -17.60 5.99 1.67
CA PRO A 14 -16.89 5.26 2.71
C PRO A 14 -15.61 4.62 2.17
N LEU A 15 -14.53 4.73 2.96
CA LEU A 15 -13.20 4.13 2.70
C LEU A 15 -13.24 2.59 2.59
N ASP A 16 -14.40 1.98 2.88
CA ASP A 16 -14.60 0.53 3.04
C ASP A 16 -14.68 -0.26 1.71
N GLN A 17 -14.49 0.36 0.55
CA GLN A 17 -14.64 -0.33 -0.74
C GLN A 17 -13.52 -1.36 -1.03
N ASP A 18 -12.44 -1.36 -0.24
CA ASP A 18 -11.27 -2.25 -0.41
C ASP A 18 -10.93 -3.06 0.86
N ALA A 19 -11.93 -3.42 1.67
CA ALA A 19 -11.73 -4.28 2.85
C ALA A 19 -11.01 -5.62 2.53
N GLY A 20 -11.12 -6.11 1.29
CA GLY A 20 -10.34 -7.26 0.81
C GLY A 20 -8.84 -6.98 0.69
N GLU A 21 -8.48 -5.80 0.19
CA GLU A 21 -7.10 -5.35 0.04
C GLU A 21 -6.44 -5.03 1.38
N GLU A 22 -7.19 -4.50 2.36
CA GLU A 22 -6.71 -4.33 3.74
C GLU A 22 -6.38 -5.67 4.41
N ILE A 23 -7.27 -6.66 4.27
CA ILE A 23 -7.05 -8.02 4.79
C ILE A 23 -5.81 -8.65 4.12
N ASP A 24 -5.66 -8.48 2.81
CA ASP A 24 -4.52 -9.01 2.07
C ASP A 24 -3.21 -8.30 2.41
N PHE A 25 -3.23 -6.99 2.67
CA PHE A 25 -2.10 -6.24 3.19
C PHE A 25 -1.65 -6.77 4.55
N ALA A 26 -2.57 -6.85 5.52
CA ALA A 26 -2.26 -7.30 6.87
C ALA A 26 -1.70 -8.74 6.89
N LYS A 27 -2.27 -9.65 6.09
CA LYS A 27 -1.76 -11.02 5.92
C LYS A 27 -0.37 -11.05 5.31
N SER A 28 -0.15 -10.27 4.24
CA SER A 28 1.12 -10.23 3.52
C SER A 28 2.24 -9.64 4.38
N LEU A 29 1.93 -8.60 5.16
CA LEU A 29 2.84 -8.00 6.12
C LEU A 29 3.24 -8.99 7.22
N LYS A 30 2.27 -9.67 7.84
CA LYS A 30 2.56 -10.69 8.86
C LYS A 30 3.46 -11.80 8.31
N LYS A 31 3.20 -12.24 7.08
CA LYS A 31 4.03 -13.26 6.42
C LYS A 31 5.46 -12.77 6.16
N LEU A 32 5.63 -11.50 5.78
CA LEU A 32 6.94 -10.88 5.61
C LEU A 32 7.71 -10.83 6.94
N GLU A 33 7.05 -10.45 8.04
CA GLU A 33 7.65 -10.47 9.38
C GLU A 33 8.11 -11.88 9.80
N GLU A 34 7.31 -12.91 9.51
CA GLU A 34 7.67 -14.31 9.77
C GLU A 34 8.90 -14.74 8.96
N ILE A 35 9.00 -14.31 7.70
CA ILE A 35 10.17 -14.56 6.85
C ILE A 35 11.41 -13.88 7.41
N VAL A 36 11.31 -12.61 7.81
CA VAL A 36 12.43 -11.87 8.41
C VAL A 36 12.91 -12.57 9.67
N LYS A 37 12.00 -12.94 10.58
CA LYS A 37 12.35 -13.70 11.79
C LYS A 37 13.06 -15.02 11.48
N ALA A 38 12.61 -15.74 10.46
CA ALA A 38 13.24 -17.00 10.06
C ALA A 38 14.64 -16.80 9.44
N LEU A 39 14.85 -15.69 8.72
CA LEU A 39 16.18 -15.33 8.19
C LEU A 39 17.13 -14.89 9.31
N GLU A 40 16.63 -14.16 10.30
CA GLU A 40 17.41 -13.68 11.45
C GLU A 40 17.76 -14.78 12.45
N SER A 41 17.00 -15.89 12.49
CA SER A 41 17.30 -16.99 13.41
C SER A 41 18.63 -17.70 13.09
N GLY A 42 19.06 -17.66 11.83
CA GLY A 42 20.27 -18.34 11.37
C GLY A 42 20.16 -19.88 11.34
N GLU A 43 18.96 -20.43 11.54
CA GLU A 43 18.72 -21.88 11.57
C GLU A 43 18.48 -22.49 10.18
N LEU A 44 18.28 -21.66 9.17
CA LEU A 44 17.99 -22.08 7.80
C LEU A 44 19.26 -22.49 7.06
N SER A 45 19.16 -23.52 6.21
CA SER A 45 20.19 -23.79 5.22
C SER A 45 20.30 -22.65 4.21
N LEU A 46 21.40 -22.61 3.44
CA LEU A 46 21.60 -21.61 2.39
C LEU A 46 20.46 -21.62 1.36
N GLU A 47 20.03 -22.82 0.93
CA GLU A 47 18.96 -22.94 -0.06
C GLU A 47 17.62 -22.44 0.49
N GLU A 48 17.30 -22.76 1.75
CA GLU A 48 16.09 -22.26 2.41
C GLU A 48 16.13 -20.75 2.61
N SER A 49 17.29 -20.22 3.00
CA SER A 49 17.51 -18.77 3.17
C SER A 49 17.29 -18.02 1.86
N LEU A 50 17.80 -18.55 0.73
CA LEU A 50 17.58 -17.97 -0.59
C LEU A 50 16.10 -17.99 -0.99
N LYS A 51 15.40 -19.11 -0.79
CA LYS A 51 13.96 -19.21 -1.06
C LYS A 51 13.14 -18.22 -0.23
N LYS A 52 13.45 -18.10 1.06
CA LYS A 52 12.79 -17.17 1.98
C LYS A 52 13.07 -15.71 1.61
N PHE A 53 14.30 -15.41 1.21
CA PHE A 53 14.67 -14.08 0.74
C PHE A 53 13.89 -13.69 -0.53
N GLU A 54 13.83 -14.56 -1.54
CA GLU A 54 13.04 -14.32 -2.76
C GLU A 54 11.55 -14.11 -2.46
N GLU A 55 11.00 -14.92 -1.55
CA GLU A 55 9.61 -14.77 -1.09
C GLU A 55 9.40 -13.42 -0.39
N GLY A 56 10.33 -13.01 0.49
CA GLY A 56 10.30 -11.73 1.18
C GLY A 56 10.33 -10.54 0.22
N ILE A 57 11.19 -10.57 -0.80
CA ILE A 57 11.25 -9.52 -1.83
C ILE A 57 9.94 -9.44 -2.61
N ARG A 58 9.32 -10.59 -2.95
CA ARG A 58 8.03 -10.60 -3.65
C ARG A 58 6.93 -9.95 -2.79
N LEU A 59 6.86 -10.29 -1.51
CA LEU A 59 5.88 -9.72 -0.59
C LEU A 59 6.09 -8.22 -0.38
N ALA A 60 7.34 -7.78 -0.21
CA ALA A 60 7.67 -6.36 -0.06
C ALA A 60 7.15 -5.54 -1.26
N ARG A 61 7.41 -6.00 -2.50
CA ARG A 61 6.91 -5.34 -3.72
C ARG A 61 5.38 -5.33 -3.81
N GLN A 62 4.72 -6.38 -3.35
CA GLN A 62 3.25 -6.42 -3.33
C GLN A 62 2.69 -5.39 -2.35
N LEU A 63 3.29 -5.28 -1.15
CA LEU A 63 2.90 -4.31 -0.12
C LEU A 63 3.12 -2.87 -0.61
N GLU A 64 4.26 -2.57 -1.23
CA GLU A 64 4.50 -1.27 -1.89
C GLU A 64 3.38 -0.94 -2.89
N GLY A 65 3.02 -1.89 -3.76
CA GLY A 65 1.95 -1.65 -4.73
C GLY A 65 0.56 -1.41 -4.11
N ILE A 66 0.27 -1.99 -2.94
CA ILE A 66 -0.97 -1.71 -2.20
C ILE A 66 -0.92 -0.28 -1.64
N LEU A 67 0.22 0.12 -1.05
CA LEU A 67 0.39 1.46 -0.51
C LEU A 67 0.31 2.53 -1.61
N ASP A 68 0.90 2.28 -2.78
CA ASP A 68 0.81 3.18 -3.94
C ASP A 68 -0.65 3.39 -4.39
N ARG A 69 -1.46 2.32 -4.39
CA ARG A 69 -2.89 2.42 -4.73
C ARG A 69 -3.65 3.21 -3.68
N ALA A 70 -3.39 2.95 -2.40
CA ALA A 70 -3.99 3.70 -1.31
C ALA A 70 -3.62 5.20 -1.37
N GLU A 71 -2.35 5.52 -1.65
CA GLU A 71 -1.89 6.90 -1.81
C GLU A 71 -2.56 7.59 -3.00
N ARG A 72 -2.61 6.95 -4.17
CA ARG A 72 -3.33 7.48 -5.34
C ARG A 72 -4.79 7.76 -5.03
N ARG A 73 -5.44 6.85 -4.31
CA ARG A 73 -6.82 7.04 -3.89
C ARG A 73 -7.00 8.25 -2.98
N ILE A 74 -6.06 8.47 -2.07
CA ILE A 74 -6.04 9.68 -1.22
C ILE A 74 -5.88 10.95 -2.08
N GLN A 75 -4.98 10.94 -3.06
CA GLN A 75 -4.77 12.09 -3.97
C GLN A 75 -6.04 12.41 -4.80
N GLU A 76 -6.71 11.39 -5.33
CA GLU A 76 -8.01 11.55 -6.02
C GLU A 76 -9.07 12.19 -5.12
N ILE A 77 -9.15 11.74 -3.85
CA ILE A 77 -10.10 12.25 -2.86
C ILE A 77 -9.81 13.71 -2.50
N LEU A 78 -8.54 14.05 -2.27
CA LEU A 78 -8.12 15.40 -1.91
C LEU A 78 -8.22 16.38 -3.07
N GLY A 79 -8.48 15.90 -4.30
CA GLY A 79 -8.56 16.74 -5.48
C GLY A 79 -7.24 17.41 -5.81
N THR A 80 -6.13 16.93 -5.24
CA THR A 80 -4.77 17.25 -5.66
C THR A 80 -4.46 16.47 -6.94
N GLU A 81 -5.23 16.75 -7.99
CA GLU A 81 -4.64 16.72 -9.31
C GLU A 81 -3.59 17.83 -9.29
N GLU A 82 -2.31 17.49 -9.17
CA GLU A 82 -1.34 18.28 -9.91
C GLU A 82 -1.84 18.25 -11.34
N THR A 83 -2.51 19.32 -11.75
CA THR A 83 -2.77 19.63 -13.14
C THR A 83 -1.41 19.71 -13.80
N ALA A 84 -0.88 18.57 -14.25
CA ALA A 84 0.21 18.48 -15.19
C ALA A 84 -0.34 18.90 -16.56
N SER A 85 -0.76 20.16 -16.65
CA SER A 85 -1.04 20.88 -17.89
C SER A 85 -0.95 22.38 -17.63
N SER A 86 0.28 22.89 -17.53
CA SER A 86 0.67 24.22 -18.03
C SER A 86 2.12 24.52 -17.67
N ASP A 87 3.06 24.20 -18.56
CA ASP A 87 3.83 25.26 -19.23
C ASP A 87 4.61 24.68 -20.44
N ARG A 88 4.11 25.00 -21.63
CA ARG A 88 4.77 25.03 -22.97
C ARG A 88 5.06 23.73 -23.71
#